data_AF-A0A1D1YPN0-F1
#
_entry.id   AF-A0A1D1YPN0-F1
#
_cell.length_a   1.000
_cell.length_b   1.000
_cell.length_c   1.000
_cell.angle_alpha   90.00
_cell.angle_beta   90.00
_cell.angle_gamma   90.00
#
_symmetry.space_group_name_H-M   'P 1'
#
loop_
_entity.id
_entity.type
_entity.pdbx_description
1 polymer ?
#
loop_
_entity_poly.entity_id
_entity_poly.type
_entity_poly.pdbx_seq_one_letter_code
_entity_poly.pdbx_strand_id
1 'polypeptide(L)'
;GFAEHRRELPKRKVDAIALKQQLLSQYDLVQNRIRGLIQTAEEEVWMLARMCQLENKIVAVGEPSYRARRVRVKRVCESLENSLMGRIELIESYAKISSMIEIEVEMDSDVLAAEAVSNAESIAEQIQQAMEIENLEERWQIQAEANDEVERLLRSQPMSSEHV
;
A
#
# COMPACT_ATOMS: atom_id res chain seq x y z
N GLY A 1 44.96 -0.19 -40.59
CA GLY A 1 44.64 1.12 -39.99
C GLY A 1 43.86 0.90 -38.71
N PHE A 2 44.45 1.20 -37.57
CA PHE A 2 43.93 0.92 -36.22
C PHE A 2 42.93 2.01 -35.75
N ALA A 3 41.82 2.20 -36.45
CA ALA A 3 40.91 3.33 -36.20
C ALA A 3 39.45 2.98 -35.86
N GLU A 4 39.06 1.71 -35.75
CA GLU A 4 37.64 1.36 -35.49
C GLU A 4 37.34 0.87 -34.06
N HIS A 5 38.33 0.53 -33.24
CA HIS A 5 38.07 -0.06 -31.91
C HIS A 5 37.91 0.96 -30.75
N ARG A 6 37.82 2.28 -31.03
CA ARG A 6 37.93 3.32 -29.98
C ARG A 6 36.64 4.11 -29.68
N ARG A 7 35.48 3.73 -30.22
CA ARG A 7 34.20 4.47 -30.01
C ARG A 7 33.10 3.70 -29.27
N GLU A 8 33.29 2.43 -28.95
CA GLU A 8 32.24 1.59 -28.33
C GLU A 8 32.28 1.57 -26.79
N LEU A 9 33.42 1.93 -26.20
CA LEU A 9 33.63 1.92 -24.75
C LEU A 9 33.04 3.12 -23.95
N PRO A 10 32.71 4.29 -24.53
CA PRO A 10 32.01 5.36 -23.81
C PRO A 10 30.49 5.17 -23.72
N LYS A 11 29.85 4.67 -24.78
CA LYS A 11 28.37 4.55 -24.85
C LYS A 11 27.84 3.55 -23.83
N ARG A 12 28.42 2.34 -23.79
CA ARG A 12 28.05 1.31 -22.80
C ARG A 12 28.17 1.77 -21.35
N LYS A 13 29.17 2.60 -21.02
CA LYS A 13 29.32 3.16 -19.68
C LYS A 13 28.24 4.20 -19.37
N VAL A 14 27.90 5.04 -20.33
CA VAL A 14 26.81 6.03 -20.19
C VAL A 14 25.47 5.32 -20.01
N ASP A 15 25.22 4.25 -20.78
CA ASP A 15 23.97 3.46 -20.70
C ASP A 15 23.85 2.75 -19.34
N ALA A 16 24.94 2.17 -18.83
CA ALA A 16 24.95 1.56 -17.50
C ALA A 16 24.74 2.58 -16.36
N ILE A 17 25.31 3.78 -16.48
CA ILE A 17 25.07 4.86 -15.51
C ILE A 17 23.62 5.31 -15.57
N ALA A 18 23.05 5.47 -16.77
CA ALA A 18 21.65 5.85 -16.93
C ALA A 18 20.69 4.83 -16.30
N LEU A 19 20.95 3.53 -16.53
CA LEU A 19 20.18 2.45 -15.93
C LEU A 19 20.26 2.46 -14.40
N LYS A 20 21.45 2.64 -13.84
CA LYS A 20 21.64 2.76 -12.39
C LYS A 20 20.89 3.95 -11.81
N GLN A 21 20.92 5.10 -12.48
CA GLN A 21 20.17 6.27 -12.04
C GLN A 21 18.65 6.06 -12.12
N GLN A 22 18.16 5.34 -13.14
CA GLN A 22 16.76 4.94 -13.22
C GLN A 22 16.36 4.06 -12.04
N LEU A 23 17.13 3.02 -11.74
CA LEU A 23 16.88 2.12 -10.60
C LEU A 23 16.89 2.88 -9.27
N LEU A 24 17.85 3.79 -9.06
CA LEU A 24 17.88 4.64 -7.86
C LEU A 24 16.64 5.54 -7.75
N SER A 25 16.16 6.10 -8.87
CA SER A 25 14.93 6.90 -8.85
C SER A 25 13.68 6.06 -8.52
N GLN A 26 13.63 4.81 -9.00
CA GLN A 26 12.58 3.85 -8.66
C GLN A 26 12.67 3.44 -7.18
N TYR A 27 13.88 3.28 -6.65
CA TYR A 27 14.11 3.02 -5.24
C TYR A 27 13.55 4.14 -4.36
N ASP A 28 13.88 5.39 -4.67
CA ASP A 28 13.39 6.56 -3.93
C ASP A 28 11.86 6.63 -3.96
N LEU A 29 11.23 6.35 -5.10
CA LEU A 29 9.78 6.28 -5.23
C LEU A 29 9.18 5.22 -4.29
N VAL A 30 9.70 3.99 -4.34
CA VAL A 30 9.25 2.86 -3.51
C VAL A 30 9.44 3.16 -2.02
N GLN A 31 10.60 3.69 -1.63
CA GLN A 31 10.90 4.04 -0.24
C GLN A 31 9.97 5.14 0.29
N ASN A 32 9.68 6.15 -0.52
CA ASN A 32 8.72 7.19 -0.13
C ASN A 32 7.31 6.61 0.03
N ARG A 33 6.91 5.65 -0.82
CA ARG A 33 5.61 4.99 -0.69
C ARG A 33 5.52 4.13 0.57
N ILE A 34 6.52 3.30 0.84
CA ILE A 34 6.62 2.50 2.08
C ILE A 34 6.50 3.41 3.30
N ARG A 35 7.23 4.52 3.33
CA ARG A 35 7.16 5.48 4.45
C ARG A 35 5.76 6.04 4.65
N GLY A 36 5.07 6.40 3.56
CA GLY A 36 3.69 6.88 3.62
C GLY A 36 2.74 5.82 4.17
N LEU A 37 2.84 4.58 3.69
CA LEU A 37 2.03 3.46 4.18
C LEU A 37 2.26 3.18 5.68
N ILE A 38 3.51 3.23 6.14
CA ILE A 38 3.86 3.08 7.56
C ILE A 38 3.21 4.19 8.40
N GLN A 39 3.32 5.45 7.98
CA GLN A 39 2.71 6.57 8.70
C GLN A 39 1.19 6.40 8.84
N THR A 40 0.51 5.99 7.77
CA THR A 40 -0.94 5.74 7.84
C THR A 40 -1.27 4.52 8.72
N ALA A 41 -0.48 3.44 8.64
CA ALA A 41 -0.66 2.27 9.50
C ALA A 41 -0.46 2.61 10.98
N GLU A 42 0.50 3.47 11.33
CA GLU A 42 0.70 3.95 12.70
C GLU A 42 -0.56 4.66 13.23
N GLU A 43 -1.15 5.54 12.44
CA GLU A 43 -2.40 6.24 12.81
C GLU A 43 -3.55 5.26 13.05
N GLU A 44 -3.71 4.24 12.20
CA GLU A 44 -4.73 3.21 12.35
C GLU A 44 -4.51 2.32 13.58
N VAL A 45 -3.27 1.95 13.89
CA VAL A 45 -2.94 1.22 15.12
C VAL A 45 -3.32 2.03 16.35
N TRP A 46 -3.05 3.34 16.36
CA TRP A 46 -3.48 4.23 17.44
C TRP A 46 -5.00 4.28 17.59
N MET A 47 -5.73 4.36 16.48
CA MET A 47 -7.20 4.32 16.49
C MET A 47 -7.72 2.98 17.00
N LEU A 48 -7.15 1.86 16.54
CA LEU A 48 -7.53 0.52 16.97
C LEU A 48 -7.33 0.35 18.47
N ALA A 49 -6.16 0.73 18.98
CA ALA A 49 -5.87 0.69 20.42
C ALA A 49 -6.90 1.51 21.22
N ARG A 50 -7.31 2.67 20.70
CA ARG A 50 -8.33 3.51 21.33
C ARG A 50 -9.71 2.85 21.32
N MET A 51 -10.07 2.17 20.24
CA MET A 51 -11.35 1.46 20.10
C MET A 51 -11.42 0.23 21.01
N CYS A 52 -10.35 -0.57 21.10
CA CYS A 52 -10.27 -1.69 22.05
C CYS A 52 -10.38 -1.21 23.51
N GLN A 53 -9.76 -0.07 23.87
CA GLN A 53 -9.94 0.53 25.19
C GLN A 53 -11.39 0.94 25.46
N LEU A 54 -12.08 1.47 24.46
CA LEU A 54 -13.50 1.83 24.57
C LEU A 54 -14.37 0.58 24.74
N GLU A 55 -14.08 -0.50 24.01
CA GLU A 55 -14.77 -1.78 24.15
C GLU A 55 -14.62 -2.33 25.58
N ASN A 56 -13.40 -2.36 26.11
CA ASN A 56 -13.13 -2.82 27.48
C ASN A 56 -13.92 -2.01 28.52
N LYS A 57 -14.00 -0.69 28.35
CA LYS A 57 -14.80 0.18 29.22
C LYS A 57 -16.29 -0.13 29.13
N ILE A 58 -16.82 -0.37 27.92
CA ILE A 58 -18.22 -0.75 27.72
C ILE A 58 -18.52 -2.09 28.41
N VAL A 59 -17.64 -3.07 28.26
CA VAL A 59 -17.78 -4.38 28.91
C VAL A 59 -17.77 -4.26 30.43
N ALA A 60 -16.88 -3.43 31.00
CA ALA A 60 -16.77 -3.21 32.43
C ALA A 60 -18.03 -2.58 33.06
N VAL A 61 -18.76 -1.75 32.31
CA VAL A 61 -20.02 -1.13 32.78
C VAL A 61 -21.19 -2.11 32.81
N GLY A 62 -21.11 -3.22 32.07
CA GLY A 62 -22.10 -4.30 32.08
C GLY A 62 -23.27 -4.13 31.09
N GLU A 63 -23.92 -5.26 30.80
CA GLU A 63 -25.13 -5.37 29.94
C GLU A 63 -26.42 -5.13 30.74
N PRO A 64 -27.54 -4.69 30.12
CA PRO A 64 -27.83 -4.65 28.68
C PRO A 64 -27.69 -3.27 28.01
N SER A 65 -27.48 -2.20 28.79
CA SER A 65 -27.63 -0.80 28.35
C SER A 65 -26.67 -0.36 27.24
N TYR A 66 -25.62 -1.14 26.94
CA TYR A 66 -24.60 -0.80 25.95
C TYR A 66 -24.37 -1.83 24.85
N ARG A 67 -25.22 -2.87 24.74
CA ARG A 67 -25.09 -3.93 23.73
C ARG A 67 -24.86 -3.40 22.32
N ALA A 68 -25.75 -2.50 21.87
CA ALA A 68 -25.70 -1.94 20.52
C ALA A 68 -24.43 -1.10 20.30
N ARG A 69 -23.93 -0.42 21.33
CA ARG A 69 -22.68 0.34 21.27
C ARG A 69 -21.48 -0.60 21.16
N ARG A 70 -21.46 -1.70 21.94
CA ARG A 70 -20.40 -2.70 21.87
C ARG A 70 -20.28 -3.30 20.47
N VAL A 71 -21.41 -3.69 19.86
CA VAL A 71 -21.43 -4.24 18.50
C VAL A 71 -20.85 -3.25 17.48
N ARG A 72 -21.17 -1.96 17.58
CA ARG A 72 -20.59 -0.93 16.70
C ARG A 72 -19.09 -0.76 16.90
N VAL A 73 -18.63 -0.68 18.15
CA VAL A 73 -17.20 -0.57 18.47
C VAL A 73 -16.44 -1.77 17.92
N LYS A 74 -16.96 -2.98 18.12
CA LYS A 74 -16.34 -4.21 17.60
C LYS A 74 -16.22 -4.20 16.08
N ARG A 75 -17.26 -3.79 15.36
CA ARG A 75 -17.21 -3.66 13.89
C ARG A 75 -16.13 -2.69 13.42
N VAL A 76 -15.96 -1.56 14.14
CA VAL A 76 -14.89 -0.60 13.82
C VAL A 76 -13.51 -1.21 14.06
N CYS A 77 -13.32 -1.97 15.15
CA CYS A 77 -12.06 -2.70 15.38
C CYS A 77 -11.78 -3.69 14.23
N GLU A 78 -12.76 -4.52 13.86
CA GLU A 78 -12.62 -5.49 12.77
C GLU A 78 -12.30 -4.80 11.44
N SER A 79 -12.90 -3.64 11.15
CA SER A 79 -12.59 -2.85 9.95
C SER A 79 -11.16 -2.30 9.96
N LEU A 80 -10.70 -1.78 11.10
CA LEU A 80 -9.33 -1.27 11.24
C LEU A 80 -8.30 -2.41 11.12
N GLU A 81 -8.58 -3.57 11.70
CA GLU A 81 -7.73 -4.77 11.58
C GLU A 81 -7.60 -5.23 10.13
N ASN A 82 -8.70 -5.29 9.39
CA ASN A 82 -8.69 -5.64 7.97
C ASN A 82 -7.91 -4.63 7.12
N SER A 83 -8.10 -3.33 7.39
CA SER A 83 -7.39 -2.25 6.69
C SER A 83 -5.88 -2.28 6.97
N LEU A 84 -5.49 -2.52 8.22
CA LEU A 84 -4.10 -2.70 8.62
C LEU A 84 -3.46 -3.91 7.96
N MET A 85 -4.18 -5.03 7.84
CA MET A 85 -3.69 -6.23 7.17
C MET A 85 -3.33 -5.93 5.70
N GLY A 86 -4.25 -5.31 4.95
CA GLY A 86 -4.00 -4.92 3.55
C GLY A 86 -2.81 -3.97 3.42
N ARG A 87 -2.67 -2.99 4.32
CA ARG A 87 -1.48 -2.12 4.32
C ARG A 87 -0.18 -2.85 4.59
N ILE A 88 -0.16 -3.82 5.49
CA ILE A 88 1.03 -4.64 5.75
C ILE A 88 1.40 -5.42 4.49
N GLU A 89 0.42 -6.02 3.80
CA GLU A 89 0.66 -6.73 2.53
C GLU A 89 1.22 -5.82 1.44
N LEU A 90 0.71 -4.58 1.33
CA LEU A 90 1.27 -3.57 0.42
C LEU A 90 2.72 -3.20 0.78
N ILE A 91 3.00 -2.96 2.06
CA ILE A 91 4.36 -2.66 2.54
C ILE A 91 5.30 -3.82 2.21
N GLU A 92 4.88 -5.06 2.42
CA GLU A 92 5.67 -6.25 2.07
C GLU A 92 5.92 -6.35 0.56
N SER A 93 4.92 -6.03 -0.27
CA SER A 93 5.05 -6.00 -1.73
C SER A 93 6.10 -4.98 -2.17
N TYR A 94 5.99 -3.74 -1.70
CA TYR A 94 6.98 -2.70 -1.99
C TYR A 94 8.37 -3.01 -1.43
N ALA A 95 8.47 -3.65 -0.26
CA ALA A 95 9.75 -4.07 0.32
C ALA A 95 10.45 -5.13 -0.55
N LYS A 96 9.69 -6.06 -1.15
CA LYS A 96 10.23 -7.03 -2.12
C LYS A 96 10.80 -6.33 -3.35
N ILE A 97 10.09 -5.36 -3.90
CA ILE A 97 10.56 -4.54 -5.04
C ILE A 97 11.82 -3.76 -4.66
N SER A 98 11.85 -3.16 -3.46
CA SER A 98 13.02 -2.46 -2.94
C SER A 98 14.25 -3.37 -2.90
N SER A 99 14.09 -4.61 -2.41
CA SER A 99 15.17 -5.60 -2.39
C SER A 99 15.63 -6.01 -3.79
N MET A 100 14.71 -6.13 -4.76
CA MET A 100 15.07 -6.38 -6.17
C MET A 100 15.95 -5.26 -6.73
N ILE A 101 15.61 -4.01 -6.44
CA ILE A 101 16.38 -2.85 -6.88
C ILE A 101 17.77 -2.82 -6.21
N GLU A 102 17.85 -3.09 -4.91
CA GLU A 102 19.12 -3.15 -4.18
C GLU A 102 20.06 -4.18 -4.80
N ILE A 103 19.55 -5.39 -5.08
CA ILE A 103 20.33 -6.44 -5.76
C ILE A 103 20.83 -5.93 -7.11
N GLU A 104 19.97 -5.39 -7.97
CA GLU A 104 20.37 -4.94 -9.31
C GLU A 104 21.37 -3.78 -9.27
N VAL A 105 21.29 -2.89 -8.27
CA VAL A 105 22.21 -1.75 -8.09
C VAL A 105 23.57 -2.18 -7.53
N GLU A 106 23.60 -3.20 -6.67
CA GLU A 106 24.79 -3.78 -6.02
C GLU A 106 25.51 -4.80 -6.89
N MET A 107 24.82 -5.42 -7.85
CA MET A 107 25.44 -6.32 -8.82
C MET A 107 26.47 -5.54 -9.67
N ASP A 108 27.75 -5.80 -9.43
CA ASP A 108 28.84 -5.32 -10.30
C ASP A 108 28.66 -5.90 -11.71
N SER A 109 29.03 -5.11 -12.72
CA SER A 109 28.62 -5.17 -14.13
C SER A 109 29.01 -6.42 -14.96
N ASP A 110 29.05 -7.61 -14.37
CA ASP A 110 29.32 -8.88 -15.05
C ASP A 110 28.07 -9.49 -15.70
N VAL A 111 26.89 -8.92 -15.43
CA VAL A 111 25.61 -9.24 -16.08
C VAL A 111 25.56 -8.65 -17.49
N LEU A 112 24.98 -9.38 -18.44
CA LEU A 112 24.81 -8.86 -19.80
C LEU A 112 23.95 -7.60 -19.74
N ALA A 113 24.38 -6.52 -20.40
CA ALA A 113 23.64 -5.24 -20.40
C ALA A 113 22.16 -5.39 -20.83
N ALA A 114 21.84 -6.42 -21.64
CA ALA A 114 20.47 -6.74 -22.01
C ALA A 114 19.64 -7.35 -20.86
N GLU A 115 20.25 -8.17 -20.00
CA GLU A 115 19.60 -8.74 -18.81
C GLU A 115 19.31 -7.65 -17.79
N ALA A 116 20.26 -6.75 -17.53
CA ALA A 116 20.05 -5.62 -16.62
C ALA A 116 18.93 -4.67 -17.10
N VAL A 117 18.82 -4.42 -18.40
CA VAL A 117 17.71 -3.64 -18.98
C VAL A 117 16.38 -4.38 -18.80
N SER A 118 16.32 -5.68 -19.12
CA SER A 118 15.11 -6.47 -18.95
C SER A 118 14.65 -6.55 -17.48
N ASN A 119 15.60 -6.64 -16.54
CA ASN A 119 15.30 -6.65 -15.11
C ASN A 119 14.74 -5.29 -14.65
N ALA A 120 15.32 -4.18 -15.11
CA ALA A 120 14.83 -2.85 -14.80
C ALA A 120 13.43 -2.57 -15.38
N GLU A 121 13.11 -3.10 -16.56
CA GLU A 121 11.76 -3.08 -17.13
C GLU A 121 10.79 -3.90 -16.27
N SER A 122 11.17 -5.12 -15.86
CA SER A 122 10.35 -5.95 -14.97
C SER A 122 10.10 -5.28 -13.61
N ILE A 123 11.10 -4.62 -13.04
CA ILE A 123 10.95 -3.83 -11.79
C ILE A 123 9.94 -2.70 -12.00
N ALA A 124 10.02 -1.98 -13.12
CA ALA A 124 9.07 -0.92 -13.44
C ALA A 124 7.62 -1.46 -13.53
N GLU A 125 7.44 -2.62 -14.16
CA GLU A 125 6.14 -3.29 -14.24
C GLU A 125 5.61 -3.69 -12.85
N GLN A 126 6.47 -4.23 -11.98
CA GLN A 126 6.06 -4.60 -10.62
C GLN A 126 5.68 -3.38 -9.77
N ILE A 127 6.39 -2.26 -9.92
CA ILE A 127 6.01 -0.99 -9.27
C ILE A 127 4.62 -0.57 -9.73
N GLN A 128 4.38 -0.59 -11.05
CA GLN A 128 3.10 -0.19 -11.62
C GLN A 128 1.96 -1.09 -11.14
N GLN A 129 2.17 -2.41 -11.10
CA GLN A 129 1.18 -3.37 -10.58
C GLN A 129 0.86 -3.12 -9.10
N ALA A 130 1.88 -2.87 -8.27
CA ALA A 130 1.67 -2.57 -6.85
C ALA A 130 0.85 -1.29 -6.65
N MET A 131 1.17 -0.23 -7.42
CA MET A 131 0.42 1.03 -7.39
C MET A 131 -1.03 0.87 -7.87
N GLU A 132 -1.28 0.00 -8.84
CA GLU A 132 -2.64 -0.29 -9.32
C GLU A 132 -3.47 -1.01 -8.26
N ILE A 133 -2.90 -2.01 -7.59
CA ILE A 133 -3.56 -2.73 -6.48
C ILE A 133 -3.93 -1.74 -5.37
N GLU A 134 -2.96 -0.94 -4.96
CA GLU A 134 -3.15 0.07 -3.92
C GLU A 134 -4.27 1.08 -4.24
N ASN A 135 -4.33 1.57 -5.48
CA ASN A 135 -5.40 2.47 -5.93
C ASN A 135 -6.77 1.75 -5.98
N LEU A 136 -6.80 0.48 -6.37
CA LEU A 136 -8.04 -0.31 -6.35
C LEU A 136 -8.55 -0.50 -4.92
N GLU A 137 -7.66 -0.78 -3.96
CA GLU A 137 -8.00 -0.88 -2.54
C GLU A 137 -8.57 0.44 -1.99
N GLU A 138 -7.94 1.58 -2.30
CA GLU A 138 -8.44 2.90 -1.89
C GLU A 138 -9.86 3.16 -2.44
N ARG A 139 -10.09 2.83 -3.72
CA ARG A 139 -11.41 3.00 -4.35
C ARG A 139 -12.47 2.08 -3.74
N TRP A 140 -12.12 0.83 -3.43
CA TRP A 140 -13.04 -0.10 -2.78
C TRP A 140 -13.37 0.35 -1.36
N GLN A 141 -12.42 0.90 -0.63
CA GLN A 141 -12.64 1.45 0.70
C GLN A 141 -13.64 2.62 0.65
N ILE A 142 -13.43 3.59 -0.24
CA ILE A 142 -14.35 4.71 -0.44
C ILE A 142 -15.76 4.22 -0.80
N GLN A 143 -15.85 3.21 -1.67
CA GLN A 143 -17.15 2.64 -2.06
C GLN A 143 -17.83 1.91 -0.89
N ALA A 144 -17.07 1.18 -0.07
CA ALA A 144 -17.59 0.50 1.11
C ALA A 144 -18.13 1.51 2.14
N GLU A 145 -17.38 2.59 2.40
CA GLU A 145 -17.80 3.66 3.30
C GLU A 145 -19.07 4.38 2.81
N ALA A 146 -19.15 4.65 1.49
CA ALA A 146 -20.35 5.22 0.89
C ALA A 146 -21.56 4.29 1.03
N ASN A 147 -21.38 2.97 0.86
CA ASN A 147 -22.44 1.98 1.01
C ASN A 147 -22.94 1.89 2.47
N ASP A 148 -22.01 1.90 3.44
CA ASP A 148 -22.34 1.90 4.87
C ASP A 148 -23.16 3.13 5.27
N GLU A 149 -22.81 4.30 4.71
CA GLU A 149 -23.56 5.53 4.93
C GLU A 149 -24.96 5.49 4.31
N VAL A 150 -25.12 4.92 3.10
CA VAL A 150 -26.43 4.70 2.49
C VAL A 150 -27.29 3.76 3.34
N GLU A 151 -26.74 2.65 3.83
CA GLU A 151 -27.46 1.75 4.72
C GLU A 151 -27.90 2.45 6.02
N ARG A 152 -27.04 3.30 6.58
CA ARG A 152 -27.37 4.10 7.77
C ARG A 152 -28.55 5.03 7.51
N LEU A 153 -28.57 5.71 6.36
CA LEU A 153 -29.65 6.61 5.96
C LEU A 153 -30.96 5.85 5.72
N LEU A 154 -30.93 4.70 5.06
CA LEU A 154 -32.10 3.85 4.85
C LEU A 154 -32.71 3.34 6.18
N ARG A 155 -31.86 2.96 7.13
CA ARG A 155 -32.31 2.52 8.48
C ARG A 155 -32.84 3.65 9.36
N SER A 156 -32.50 4.91 9.04
CA SER A 156 -32.92 6.09 9.80
C SER A 156 -34.09 6.84 9.17
N GLN A 157 -34.52 6.46 7.96
CA GLN A 157 -35.83 6.88 7.46
C GLN A 157 -36.93 6.27 8.36
N PRO A 158 -37.83 7.09 8.92
CA PRO A 158 -39.04 6.56 9.53
C PRO A 158 -39.81 5.82 8.43
N MET A 159 -40.28 4.60 8.72
CA MET A 159 -41.32 3.96 7.92
C MET A 159 -42.44 5.00 7.80
N SER A 160 -42.59 5.62 6.63
CA SER A 160 -43.69 6.52 6.36
C SER A 160 -44.96 5.73 6.65
N SER A 161 -45.61 6.09 7.76
CA SER A 161 -46.94 5.63 8.10
C SER A 161 -47.84 6.12 6.97
N GLU A 162 -48.06 5.30 5.96
CA GLU A 162 -49.25 5.39 5.14
C GLU A 162 -50.43 5.07 6.07
N HIS A 163 -50.98 6.14 6.64
CA HIS A 163 -52.39 6.19 6.95
C HIS A 163 -53.15 6.10 5.62
N VAL A 164 -53.82 4.96 5.37
CA VAL A 164 -55.27 4.84 5.10
C VAL A 164 -55.71 3.43 5.48
#